data_AF-A0A4S1FFC8-F1
#
_entry.id   AF-A0A4S1FFC8-F1
#
_cell.length_a   1.000
_cell.length_b   1.000
_cell.length_c   1.000
_cell.angle_alpha   90.00
_cell.angle_beta   90.00
_cell.angle_gamma   90.00
#
_symmetry.space_group_name_H-M   'P 1'
#
loop_
_entity.id
_entity.type
_entity.pdbx_description
1 polymer ?
#
loop_
_entity_poly.entity_id
_entity_poly.type
_entity_poly.pdbx_seq_one_letter_code
_entity_poly.pdbx_strand_id
1 'polypeptide(L)'
;MQFSIWHWAIVLLLIGVPVFFAVQSARKPSQSPADLVGFGGWLMLLAIGQALAPLRTLAGLGNSAEGFQQLMTLPNGPLAVYGEVALNLAFLALQLVVLVSMLRRSHRFPQLFLVQWFAIPAAFILDTAWISTVLAVPVNQVLAGDALATPLASFVFTGIWAAYVYRSVRVSNTFTRTSAPRQVASAS
;
A
#
# COMPACT_ATOMS: atom_id res chain seq x y z
N MET A 1 3.48 -19.59 -30.34
CA MET A 1 2.69 -19.81 -29.11
C MET A 1 1.26 -19.36 -29.39
N GLN A 2 0.30 -20.28 -29.42
CA GLN A 2 -1.11 -19.98 -29.70
C GLN A 2 -1.76 -19.43 -28.42
N PHE A 3 -2.15 -18.17 -28.40
CA PHE A 3 -2.83 -17.56 -27.25
C PHE A 3 -4.22 -18.18 -27.10
N SER A 4 -4.43 -18.94 -26.03
CA SER A 4 -5.70 -19.61 -25.70
C SER A 4 -6.80 -18.58 -25.40
N ILE A 5 -8.02 -18.86 -25.86
CA ILE A 5 -9.25 -18.04 -25.66
C ILE A 5 -9.45 -17.66 -24.18
N TRP A 6 -8.98 -18.49 -23.26
CA TRP A 6 -8.99 -18.24 -21.82
C TRP A 6 -8.19 -17.01 -21.38
N HIS A 7 -7.13 -16.63 -22.11
CA HIS A 7 -6.39 -15.40 -21.83
C HIS A 7 -7.25 -14.16 -22.11
N TRP A 8 -8.01 -14.16 -23.21
CA TRP A 8 -8.94 -13.08 -23.52
C TRP A 8 -10.10 -13.01 -22.54
N ALA A 9 -10.60 -14.16 -22.08
CA ALA A 9 -11.62 -14.19 -21.03
C ALA A 9 -11.11 -13.57 -19.72
N ILE A 10 -9.88 -13.89 -19.29
CA ILE A 10 -9.27 -13.31 -18.08
C ILE A 10 -9.04 -11.81 -18.24
N VAL A 11 -8.53 -11.35 -19.40
CA VAL A 11 -8.33 -9.92 -19.70
C VAL A 11 -9.66 -9.17 -19.72
N LEU A 12 -10.68 -9.73 -20.36
CA LEU A 12 -12.03 -9.12 -20.38
C LEU A 12 -12.68 -9.12 -19.00
N LEU A 13 -12.36 -10.05 -18.12
CA LEU A 13 -12.85 -10.06 -16.74
C LEU A 13 -12.10 -9.03 -15.88
N LEU A 14 -10.77 -8.96 -16.01
CA LEU A 14 -9.94 -7.99 -15.31
C LEU A 14 -10.18 -6.54 -15.75
N ILE A 15 -10.57 -6.30 -17.01
CA ILE A 15 -10.88 -4.95 -17.53
C ILE A 15 -12.38 -4.68 -17.44
N GLY A 16 -13.21 -5.65 -17.81
CA GLY A 16 -14.66 -5.52 -17.88
C GLY A 16 -15.33 -5.38 -16.52
N VAL A 17 -14.81 -6.02 -15.47
CA VAL A 17 -15.35 -5.85 -14.11
C VAL A 17 -15.12 -4.41 -13.61
N PRO A 18 -13.90 -3.84 -13.66
CA PRO A 18 -13.69 -2.42 -13.35
C PRO A 18 -14.50 -1.47 -14.22
N VAL A 19 -14.62 -1.73 -15.52
CA VAL A 19 -15.39 -0.88 -16.45
C VAL A 19 -16.89 -0.95 -16.13
N PHE A 20 -17.42 -2.13 -15.85
CA PHE A 20 -18.82 -2.32 -15.46
C PHE A 20 -19.14 -1.60 -14.15
N PHE A 21 -18.26 -1.70 -13.15
CA PHE A 21 -18.40 -0.94 -11.90
C PHE A 21 -18.25 0.57 -12.11
N ALA A 22 -17.36 1.01 -13.00
CA ALA A 22 -17.22 2.43 -13.35
C ALA A 22 -18.49 2.98 -14.01
N VAL A 23 -19.07 2.26 -14.98
CA VAL A 23 -20.32 2.63 -15.66
C VAL A 23 -21.51 2.61 -14.70
N GLN A 24 -21.61 1.59 -13.84
CA GLN A 24 -22.65 1.54 -12.80
C GLN A 24 -22.50 2.67 -11.77
N SER A 25 -21.27 3.09 -11.45
CA SER A 25 -21.04 4.22 -10.55
C SER A 25 -21.46 5.55 -11.17
N ALA A 26 -21.31 5.70 -12.50
CA ALA A 26 -21.73 6.89 -13.25
C ALA A 26 -23.25 7.00 -13.43
N ARG A 27 -23.99 5.89 -13.24
CA ARG A 27 -25.46 5.86 -13.31
C ARG A 27 -26.16 6.32 -12.03
N LYS A 28 -25.43 6.50 -10.91
CA LYS A 28 -26.02 7.09 -9.71
C LYS A 28 -26.23 8.59 -9.92
N PRO A 29 -27.40 9.15 -9.56
CA PRO A 29 -27.61 10.60 -9.61
C PRO A 29 -26.47 11.29 -8.86
N SER A 30 -25.97 12.39 -9.41
CA SER A 30 -24.84 13.15 -8.87
C SER A 30 -25.14 13.51 -7.41
N GLN A 31 -24.61 12.71 -6.49
CA GLN A 31 -24.70 12.97 -5.06
C GLN A 31 -24.02 14.31 -4.80
N SER A 32 -24.62 15.15 -3.95
CA SER A 32 -23.98 16.40 -3.59
C SER A 32 -22.60 16.09 -3.00
N PRO A 33 -21.56 16.90 -3.27
CA PRO A 33 -20.22 16.67 -2.73
C PRO A 33 -20.20 16.53 -1.20
N ALA A 34 -21.18 17.10 -0.51
CA ALA A 34 -21.33 17.02 0.94
C ALA A 34 -21.79 15.64 1.44
N ASP A 35 -22.47 14.85 0.60
CA ASP A 35 -23.03 13.54 0.96
C ASP A 35 -22.03 12.38 0.71
N LEU A 36 -20.89 12.67 0.08
CA LEU A 36 -19.84 11.68 -0.21
C LEU A 36 -19.02 11.38 1.06
N VAL A 37 -19.56 10.53 1.95
CA VAL A 37 -18.91 10.10 3.21
C VAL A 37 -18.73 8.58 3.25
N GLY A 38 -17.67 8.11 3.89
CA GLY A 38 -17.41 6.69 4.12
C GLY A 38 -16.74 5.96 2.96
N PHE A 39 -16.50 4.66 3.16
CA PHE A 39 -15.85 3.79 2.18
C PHE A 39 -16.76 3.55 0.97
N GLY A 40 -16.41 4.15 -0.17
CA GLY A 40 -17.13 4.00 -1.42
C GLY A 40 -16.31 4.49 -2.62
N GLY A 41 -16.66 4.02 -3.82
CA GLY A 41 -15.92 4.32 -5.04
C GLY A 41 -14.43 3.98 -4.93
N TRP A 42 -13.56 4.87 -5.41
CA TRP A 42 -12.10 4.72 -5.34
C TRP A 42 -11.53 4.52 -3.94
N LEU A 43 -12.17 5.06 -2.89
CA LEU A 43 -11.72 4.85 -1.51
C LEU A 43 -11.88 3.40 -1.06
N MET A 44 -12.85 2.65 -1.62
CA MET A 44 -12.99 1.22 -1.34
C MET A 44 -11.83 0.42 -1.93
N LEU A 45 -11.39 0.75 -3.13
CA LEU A 45 -10.23 0.11 -3.77
C LEU A 45 -8.96 0.37 -2.96
N LEU A 46 -8.76 1.61 -2.48
CA LEU A 46 -7.66 1.92 -1.57
C LEU A 46 -7.76 1.10 -0.29
N ALA A 47 -8.95 0.95 0.30
CA ALA A 47 -9.15 0.18 1.53
C ALA A 47 -8.75 -1.29 1.35
N ILE A 48 -9.15 -1.90 0.23
CA ILE A 48 -8.77 -3.27 -0.11
C ILE A 48 -7.25 -3.35 -0.30
N GLY A 49 -6.65 -2.43 -1.05
CA GLY A 49 -5.19 -2.39 -1.25
C GLY A 49 -4.43 -2.27 0.08
N GLN A 50 -4.88 -1.40 0.98
CA GLN A 50 -4.29 -1.21 2.29
C GLN A 50 -4.48 -2.44 3.19
N ALA A 51 -5.59 -3.16 3.08
CA ALA A 51 -5.82 -4.41 3.81
C ALA A 51 -4.95 -5.56 3.29
N LEU A 52 -4.67 -5.59 1.99
CA LEU A 52 -3.80 -6.60 1.36
C LEU A 52 -2.30 -6.33 1.58
N ALA A 53 -1.90 -5.08 1.84
CA ALA A 53 -0.49 -4.71 1.99
C ALA A 53 0.24 -5.50 3.10
N PRO A 54 -0.28 -5.63 4.33
CA PRO A 54 0.32 -6.49 5.38
C PRO A 54 0.48 -7.95 4.95
N LEU A 55 -0.53 -8.50 4.28
CA LEU A 55 -0.50 -9.88 3.80
C LEU A 55 0.58 -10.08 2.73
N ARG A 56 0.76 -9.09 1.84
CA ARG A 56 1.84 -9.11 0.85
C ARG A 56 3.21 -9.06 1.50
N THR A 57 3.40 -8.24 2.53
CA THR A 57 4.67 -8.18 3.28
C THR A 57 4.97 -9.51 3.99
N LEU A 58 3.96 -10.13 4.63
CA LEU A 58 4.10 -11.45 5.23
C LEU A 58 4.40 -12.55 4.20
N ALA A 59 3.75 -12.52 3.05
CA ALA A 59 4.04 -13.44 1.95
C ALA A 59 5.47 -13.25 1.41
N GLY A 60 5.93 -11.99 1.32
CA GLY A 60 7.32 -11.67 0.99
C GLY A 60 8.32 -12.31 1.96
N LEU A 61 8.11 -12.12 3.26
CA LEU A 61 8.93 -12.75 4.30
C LEU A 61 8.92 -14.28 4.22
N GLY A 62 7.76 -14.89 3.95
CA GLY A 62 7.65 -16.33 3.75
C GLY A 62 8.41 -16.83 2.54
N ASN A 63 8.34 -16.12 1.42
CA ASN A 63 9.07 -16.46 0.19
C ASN A 63 10.59 -16.26 0.34
N SER A 64 11.04 -15.36 1.22
CA SER A 64 12.46 -15.15 1.51
C SER A 64 13.06 -16.19 2.47
N ALA A 65 12.26 -17.10 3.03
CA ALA A 65 12.72 -18.03 4.07
C ALA A 65 13.91 -18.91 3.63
N GLU A 66 13.91 -19.42 2.39
CA GLU A 66 15.03 -20.19 1.85
C GLU A 66 16.28 -19.33 1.68
N GLY A 67 16.12 -18.10 1.20
CA GLY A 67 17.22 -17.13 1.08
C GLY A 67 17.83 -16.78 2.43
N PHE A 68 17.00 -16.63 3.47
CA PHE A 68 17.45 -16.43 4.84
C PHE A 68 18.23 -17.63 5.38
N GLN A 69 17.79 -18.86 5.10
CA GLN A 69 18.52 -20.05 5.51
C GLN A 69 19.90 -20.13 4.86
N GLN A 70 20.03 -19.76 3.58
CA GLN A 70 21.31 -19.71 2.89
C GLN A 70 22.21 -18.62 3.48
N LEU A 71 21.69 -17.40 3.66
CA LEU A 71 22.41 -16.28 4.26
C LEU A 71 22.92 -16.63 5.66
N MET A 72 22.12 -17.31 6.49
CA MET A 72 22.51 -17.72 7.85
C MET A 72 23.78 -18.58 7.91
N THR A 73 24.19 -19.24 6.82
CA THR A 73 25.42 -20.04 6.77
C THR A 73 26.67 -19.21 6.48
N LEU A 74 26.52 -17.96 6.04
CA LEU A 74 27.62 -17.06 5.72
C LEU A 74 28.13 -16.30 6.95
N PRO A 75 29.42 -15.89 6.95
CA PRO A 75 29.92 -14.92 7.91
C PRO A 75 29.07 -13.64 7.89
N ASN A 76 28.68 -13.13 9.06
CA ASN A 76 27.75 -12.00 9.24
C ASN A 76 26.33 -12.17 8.66
N GLY A 77 26.04 -13.33 8.06
CA GLY A 77 24.74 -13.67 7.50
C GLY A 77 23.57 -13.55 8.48
N PRO A 78 23.67 -14.05 9.73
CA PRO A 78 22.62 -13.85 10.73
C PRO A 78 22.31 -12.39 11.01
N LEU A 79 23.33 -11.52 11.06
CA LEU A 79 23.16 -10.09 11.28
C LEU A 79 22.45 -9.44 10.07
N ALA A 80 22.78 -9.85 8.85
CA ALA A 80 22.12 -9.38 7.64
C ALA A 80 20.61 -9.72 7.68
N VAL A 81 20.29 -10.99 7.95
CA VAL A 81 18.90 -11.46 8.03
C VAL A 81 18.13 -10.78 9.15
N TYR A 82 18.71 -10.61 10.34
CA TYR A 82 18.01 -9.94 11.44
C TYR A 82 17.67 -8.49 11.12
N GLY A 83 18.55 -7.77 10.41
CA GLY A 83 18.23 -6.40 9.97
C GLY A 83 17.14 -6.35 8.91
N GLU A 84 17.18 -7.24 7.91
CA GLU A 84 16.13 -7.32 6.89
C GLU A 84 14.77 -7.67 7.51
N VAL A 85 14.73 -8.65 8.42
CA VAL A 85 13.51 -9.04 9.14
C VAL A 85 13.03 -7.89 10.02
N ALA A 86 13.91 -7.23 10.77
CA ALA A 86 13.54 -6.10 11.63
C ALA A 86 12.95 -4.94 10.82
N LEU A 87 13.54 -4.61 9.67
CA LEU A 87 13.06 -3.54 8.79
C LEU A 87 11.70 -3.89 8.19
N ASN A 88 11.51 -5.13 7.72
CA ASN A 88 10.23 -5.62 7.22
C ASN A 88 9.15 -5.61 8.31
N LEU A 89 9.49 -6.00 9.55
CA LEU A 89 8.56 -5.96 10.68
C LEU A 89 8.18 -4.51 11.06
N ALA A 90 9.14 -3.58 11.02
CA ALA A 90 8.86 -2.16 11.24
C ALA A 90 7.93 -1.60 10.15
N PHE A 91 8.16 -1.96 8.89
CA PHE A 91 7.30 -1.57 7.78
C PHE A 91 5.91 -2.19 7.87
N LEU A 92 5.82 -3.47 8.26
CA LEU A 92 4.55 -4.16 8.53
C LEU A 92 3.77 -3.46 9.65
N ALA A 93 4.43 -3.09 10.75
CA ALA A 93 3.81 -2.35 11.84
C ALA A 93 3.24 -1.01 11.35
N LEU A 94 3.99 -0.27 10.52
CA LEU A 94 3.49 0.96 9.89
C LEU A 94 2.24 0.70 9.03
N GLN A 95 2.25 -0.32 8.18
CA GLN A 95 1.09 -0.69 7.34
C GLN A 95 -0.15 -1.00 8.20
N LEU A 96 0.03 -1.72 9.32
CA LEU A 96 -1.05 -2.03 10.26
C LEU A 96 -1.56 -0.78 10.97
N VAL A 97 -0.68 0.13 11.40
CA VAL A 97 -1.07 1.42 12.00
C VAL A 97 -1.89 2.26 11.01
N VAL A 98 -1.46 2.33 9.76
CA VAL A 98 -2.17 3.04 8.69
C VAL A 98 -3.53 2.39 8.42
N LEU A 99 -3.59 1.06 8.34
CA LEU A 99 -4.83 0.31 8.15
C LEU A 99 -5.81 0.54 9.30
N VAL A 100 -5.35 0.43 10.55
CA VAL A 100 -6.20 0.68 11.74
C VAL A 100 -6.69 2.12 11.75
N SER A 101 -5.81 3.08 11.44
CA SER A 101 -6.19 4.50 11.30
C SER A 101 -7.26 4.70 10.22
N MET A 102 -7.13 3.99 9.10
CA MET A 102 -8.09 4.01 8.00
C MET A 102 -9.45 3.45 8.46
N LEU A 103 -9.48 2.25 9.03
CA LEU A 103 -10.71 1.58 9.46
C LEU A 103 -11.43 2.35 10.58
N ARG A 104 -10.68 3.00 11.47
CA ARG A 104 -11.21 3.88 12.51
C ARG A 104 -11.63 5.26 12.00
N ARG A 105 -11.49 5.54 10.70
CA ARG A 105 -11.76 6.84 10.08
C ARG A 105 -11.07 8.01 10.79
N SER A 106 -9.83 7.77 11.25
CA SER A 106 -9.07 8.79 11.98
C SER A 106 -8.57 9.89 11.05
N HIS A 107 -8.56 11.13 11.53
CA HIS A 107 -7.97 12.29 10.86
C HIS A 107 -6.46 12.14 10.60
N ARG A 108 -5.79 11.20 11.27
CA ARG A 108 -4.37 10.90 11.06
C ARG A 108 -4.11 10.04 9.83
N PHE A 109 -5.15 9.39 9.26
CA PHE A 109 -4.99 8.48 8.14
C PHE A 109 -4.25 9.14 6.94
N PRO A 110 -4.62 10.34 6.46
CA PRO A 110 -3.92 10.96 5.33
C PRO A 110 -2.43 11.21 5.58
N GLN A 111 -2.07 11.61 6.81
CA GLN A 111 -0.68 11.83 7.20
C GLN A 111 0.08 10.51 7.30
N LEU A 112 -0.50 9.50 7.96
CA LEU A 112 0.11 8.18 8.09
C LEU A 112 0.29 7.49 6.73
N PHE A 113 -0.68 7.63 5.82
CA PHE A 113 -0.57 7.10 4.46
C PHE A 113 0.56 7.77 3.67
N LEU A 114 0.77 9.08 3.86
CA LEU A 114 1.91 9.79 3.28
C LEU A 114 3.24 9.31 3.85
N VAL A 115 3.31 9.08 5.17
CA VAL A 115 4.49 8.49 5.82
C VAL A 115 4.77 7.10 5.26
N GLN A 116 3.75 6.25 5.07
CA GLN A 116 3.90 4.94 4.43
C GLN A 116 4.44 5.05 3.00
N TRP A 117 3.97 6.03 2.22
CA TRP A 117 4.46 6.25 0.86
C TRP A 117 5.96 6.59 0.82
N PHE A 118 6.43 7.50 1.69
CA PHE A 118 7.86 7.81 1.80
C PHE A 118 8.67 6.69 2.45
N ALA A 119 8.06 5.88 3.30
CA ALA A 119 8.71 4.74 3.92
C ALA A 119 9.08 3.66 2.90
N ILE A 120 8.42 3.57 1.73
CA ILE A 120 8.77 2.61 0.66
C ILE A 120 10.22 2.82 0.17
N PRO A 121 10.59 3.98 -0.40
CA PRO A 121 11.97 4.20 -0.85
C PRO A 121 12.95 4.26 0.33
N ALA A 122 12.53 4.76 1.49
CA ALA A 122 13.40 4.78 2.67
C ALA A 122 13.77 3.37 3.14
N ALA A 123 12.80 2.46 3.24
CA ALA A 123 13.06 1.07 3.59
C ALA A 123 13.98 0.40 2.56
N PHE A 124 13.72 0.60 1.26
CA PHE A 124 14.59 0.05 0.22
C PHE A 124 16.06 0.52 0.33
N ILE A 125 16.28 1.81 0.57
CA ILE A 125 17.62 2.38 0.73
C ILE A 125 18.29 1.84 2.00
N LEU A 126 17.56 1.79 3.12
CA LEU A 126 18.06 1.27 4.39
C LEU A 126 18.44 -0.21 4.30
N ASP A 127 17.60 -1.02 3.64
CA ASP A 127 17.85 -2.43 3.42
C ASP A 127 19.10 -2.66 2.56
N THR A 128 19.19 -1.96 1.42
CA THR A 128 20.33 -2.04 0.51
C THR A 128 21.63 -1.64 1.22
N ALA A 129 21.60 -0.55 1.99
CA ALA A 129 22.76 -0.08 2.74
C ALA A 129 23.14 -1.08 3.86
N TRP A 130 22.15 -1.65 4.55
CA TRP A 130 22.37 -2.65 5.59
C TRP A 130 23.05 -3.90 5.02
N ILE A 131 22.49 -4.48 3.96
CA ILE A 131 23.05 -5.68 3.31
C ILE A 131 24.45 -5.41 2.77
N SER A 132 24.65 -4.28 2.08
CA SER A 132 25.95 -3.89 1.52
C SER A 132 27.02 -3.75 2.61
N THR A 133 26.68 -3.13 3.74
CA THR A 133 27.64 -2.90 4.84
C THR A 133 27.93 -4.17 5.64
N VAL A 134 26.90 -4.97 5.96
CA VAL A 134 27.05 -6.16 6.81
C VAL A 134 27.76 -7.30 6.07
N LEU A 135 27.44 -7.50 4.79
CA LEU A 135 28.05 -8.55 3.97
C LEU A 135 29.30 -8.08 3.22
N ALA A 136 29.68 -6.80 3.36
CA ALA A 136 30.77 -6.17 2.62
C ALA A 136 30.65 -6.33 1.09
N VAL A 137 29.42 -6.40 0.59
CA VAL A 137 29.11 -6.53 -0.84
C VAL A 137 28.92 -5.14 -1.44
N PRO A 138 29.55 -4.82 -2.58
CA PRO A 138 29.35 -3.55 -3.26
C PRO A 138 27.88 -3.29 -3.62
N VAL A 139 27.41 -2.04 -3.42
CA VAL A 139 26.02 -1.63 -3.68
C VAL A 139 25.56 -1.95 -5.12
N ASN A 140 26.47 -1.85 -6.11
CA ASN A 140 26.13 -2.17 -7.50
C ASN A 140 25.80 -3.67 -7.73
N GLN A 141 26.32 -4.57 -6.88
CA GLN A 141 25.97 -5.99 -6.92
C GLN A 141 24.64 -6.24 -6.22
N VAL A 142 24.36 -5.53 -5.11
CA VAL A 142 23.06 -5.58 -4.42
C VAL A 142 21.94 -5.04 -5.32
N LEU A 143 22.22 -4.00 -6.11
CA LEU A 143 21.29 -3.37 -7.05
C LEU A 143 21.32 -3.99 -8.46
N ALA A 144 21.90 -5.18 -8.63
CA ALA A 144 22.01 -5.80 -9.94
C ALA A 144 20.65 -6.22 -10.52
N GLY A 145 20.57 -6.28 -11.86
CA GLY A 145 19.37 -6.74 -12.58
C GLY A 145 18.14 -5.85 -12.31
N ASP A 146 17.01 -6.48 -12.01
CA ASP A 146 15.71 -5.81 -11.86
C ASP A 146 15.38 -5.42 -10.41
N ALA A 147 16.39 -5.35 -9.52
CA ALA A 147 16.21 -5.06 -8.10
C ALA A 147 15.41 -3.77 -7.82
N LEU A 148 15.53 -2.77 -8.71
CA LEU A 148 14.81 -1.50 -8.61
C LEU A 148 13.37 -1.55 -9.13
N ALA A 149 12.99 -2.54 -9.93
CA ALA A 149 11.70 -2.57 -10.61
C ALA A 149 10.53 -2.62 -9.61
N THR A 150 10.62 -3.51 -8.61
CA THR A 150 9.56 -3.69 -7.62
C THR A 150 9.38 -2.51 -6.67
N PRO A 151 10.44 -1.96 -6.05
CA PRO A 151 10.34 -0.75 -5.23
C PRO A 151 9.83 0.47 -6.01
N LEU A 152 10.30 0.65 -7.25
CA LEU A 152 9.88 1.76 -8.09
C LEU A 152 8.40 1.66 -8.46
N ALA A 153 7.96 0.48 -8.91
CA ALA A 153 6.55 0.23 -9.21
C ALA A 153 5.67 0.46 -7.97
N SER A 154 6.12 0.02 -6.80
CA SER A 154 5.41 0.23 -5.53
C SER A 154 5.32 1.70 -5.14
N PHE A 155 6.41 2.46 -5.32
CA PHE A 155 6.45 3.89 -5.04
C PHE A 155 5.52 4.69 -5.97
N VAL A 156 5.56 4.41 -7.29
CA VAL A 156 4.70 5.08 -8.27
C VAL A 156 3.24 4.75 -8.01
N PHE A 157 2.89 3.47 -7.86
CA PHE A 157 1.52 3.05 -7.62
C PHE A 157 0.96 3.62 -6.31
N THR A 158 1.74 3.57 -5.23
CA THR A 158 1.33 4.16 -3.95
C THR A 158 1.25 5.68 -4.01
N GLY A 159 2.10 6.33 -4.82
CA GLY A 159 2.08 7.77 -5.04
C GLY A 159 0.80 8.25 -5.72
N ILE A 160 0.25 7.48 -6.66
CA ILE A 160 -1.06 7.76 -7.27
C ILE A 160 -2.15 7.78 -6.18
N TRP A 161 -2.12 6.81 -5.26
CA TRP A 161 -3.05 6.78 -4.14
C TRP A 161 -2.81 7.91 -3.14
N ALA A 162 -1.56 8.30 -2.90
CA ALA A 162 -1.24 9.43 -2.03
C ALA A 162 -1.84 10.73 -2.60
N ALA A 163 -1.68 10.97 -3.91
CA ALA A 163 -2.31 12.10 -4.59
C ALA A 163 -3.85 12.05 -4.48
N TYR A 164 -4.45 10.87 -4.64
CA TYR A 164 -5.88 10.67 -4.44
C TYR A 164 -6.34 11.00 -3.01
N VAL A 165 -5.60 10.54 -2.00
CA VAL A 165 -5.92 10.77 -0.57
C VAL A 165 -5.99 12.26 -0.25
N TYR A 166 -5.07 13.07 -0.78
CA TYR A 166 -5.05 14.52 -0.50
C TYR A 166 -6.01 15.34 -1.37
N ARG A 167 -6.35 14.87 -2.58
CA ARG A 167 -7.21 15.61 -3.51
C ARG A 167 -8.69 15.24 -3.45
N SER A 168 -9.02 14.06 -2.91
CA SER A 168 -10.39 13.52 -2.93
C SER A 168 -11.29 14.16 -1.89
N VAL A 169 -12.40 14.76 -2.36
CA VAL A 169 -13.47 15.30 -1.50
C VAL A 169 -14.04 14.23 -0.57
N ARG A 170 -14.20 12.99 -1.05
CA ARG A 170 -14.68 11.87 -0.22
C ARG A 170 -13.73 11.55 0.92
N VAL A 171 -12.41 11.59 0.68
CA VAL A 171 -11.41 11.32 1.73
C VAL A 171 -11.42 12.45 2.76
N SER A 172 -11.42 13.70 2.32
CA SER A 172 -11.60 14.86 3.21
C SER A 172 -12.87 14.71 4.07
N ASN A 173 -14.02 14.43 3.45
CA ASN A 173 -15.28 14.21 4.16
C ASN A 173 -15.26 13.01 5.12
N THR A 174 -14.50 11.95 4.83
CA THR A 174 -14.49 10.71 5.62
C THR A 174 -13.54 10.79 6.81
N PHE A 175 -12.40 11.44 6.67
CA PHE A 175 -11.33 11.43 7.66
C PHE A 175 -11.12 12.77 8.36
N THR A 176 -11.44 13.90 7.72
CA THR A 176 -11.16 15.24 8.27
C THR A 176 -12.40 15.98 8.74
N ARG A 177 -13.59 15.62 8.24
CA ARG A 177 -14.84 16.21 8.69
C ARG A 177 -15.22 15.58 10.03
N THR A 178 -14.76 16.17 11.12
CA THR A 178 -15.31 15.97 12.45
C THR A 178 -16.82 16.09 12.31
N SER A 179 -17.57 15.07 12.73
CA SER A 179 -19.03 15.18 12.81
C SER A 179 -19.32 16.41 13.65
N ALA A 180 -19.74 17.52 13.02
CA ALA A 180 -20.35 18.60 13.77
C ALA A 180 -21.47 17.92 14.58
N PRO A 181 -21.50 18.07 15.92
CA PRO A 181 -22.66 17.62 16.65
C PRO A 181 -23.85 18.29 15.98
N ARG A 182 -24.87 17.49 15.72
CA ARG A 182 -26.17 17.90 15.20
C ARG A 182 -26.83 18.80 16.25
N GLN A 183 -26.27 19.99 16.48
CA GLN A 183 -26.74 20.99 17.45
C GLN A 183 -27.72 21.92 16.73
N VAL A 184 -28.76 21.29 16.19
CA VAL A 184 -29.99 21.95 15.72
C VAL A 184 -31.15 21.08 16.21
N ALA A 185 -31.31 20.99 17.53
CA ALA A 185 -32.51 20.45 18.19
C ALA A 185 -32.50 20.79 19.69
N SER A 186 -32.35 22.07 20.03
CA SER A 186 -32.84 22.59 21.31
C SER A 186 -33.23 24.06 21.12
N ALA A 187 -34.18 24.28 20.20
CA ALA A 187 -35.05 25.43 20.26
C ALA A 187 -36.39 24.90 20.78
N SER A 188 -36.60 25.03 22.08
CA SER A 188 -37.89 24.98 22.76
C SER A 188 -37.76 25.78 24.03
#